data_AF-A0ABD0YKW8-F1
#
_entry.id   AF-A0ABD0YKW8-F1
#
_cell.length_a   1.000
_cell.length_b   1.000
_cell.length_c   1.000
_cell.angle_alpha   90.00
_cell.angle_beta   90.00
_cell.angle_gamma   90.00
#
_symmetry.space_group_name_H-M   'P 1'
#
loop_
_entity.id
_entity.type
_entity.pdbx_description
1 polymer ?
#
loop_
_entity_poly.entity_id
_entity_poly.type
_entity_poly.pdbx_seq_one_letter_code
_entity_poly.pdbx_strand_id
1 'polypeptide(L)'
;CSKPYIDVLVSPIVSRKEVRRLELSWKVEVVEPGDWVGLFLGEPRSLGSGKPLFWSYVNQTEGWIDTALQENRTLPDPHYFPRCTAYWAAYWHKNDTLPVAKSCLGTNPRWMEESQHIIKDLSLLDTFLPGTHDSGSFHLSFGPYRPNRYNKYVYTQDESIMEQLIHGARYLDLRISQKKGKWWLNHGVFRIHPLEYILMDIKEFLRHTKEIIVLDFHRFPKGKTPFHTEAKTPALHQDVSDLLIYGNNYG
;
A
#
# COMPACT_ATOMS: atom_id res chain seq x y z
N CYS A 1 15.88 -5.12 22.15
CA CYS A 1 14.46 -5.17 22.54
C CYS A 1 13.63 -4.59 21.41
N SER A 2 12.67 -5.36 20.90
CA SER A 2 11.65 -4.87 19.96
C SER A 2 10.57 -4.16 20.76
N LYS A 3 10.30 -2.90 20.45
CA LYS A 3 9.22 -2.13 21.09
C LYS A 3 7.88 -2.85 20.86
N PRO A 4 6.96 -2.84 21.84
CA PRO A 4 5.63 -3.40 21.64
C PRO A 4 4.92 -2.66 20.51
N TYR A 5 4.19 -3.39 19.67
CA TYR A 5 3.38 -2.82 18.61
C TYR A 5 2.01 -3.49 18.52
N ILE A 6 1.09 -2.75 17.92
CA ILE A 6 -0.19 -3.24 17.43
C ILE A 6 -0.46 -2.52 16.12
N ASP A 7 -1.01 -3.18 15.13
CA ASP A 7 -1.31 -2.63 13.81
C ASP A 7 -2.73 -2.99 13.36
N VAL A 8 -3.32 -2.07 12.60
CA VAL A 8 -4.56 -2.31 11.85
C VAL A 8 -4.19 -2.70 10.43
N LEU A 9 -4.64 -3.88 9.99
CA LEU A 9 -4.42 -4.41 8.66
C LEU A 9 -5.75 -4.48 7.89
N VAL A 10 -5.67 -4.42 6.56
CA VAL A 10 -6.81 -4.60 5.66
C VAL A 10 -6.64 -5.92 4.93
N SER A 11 -7.54 -6.86 5.20
CA SER A 11 -7.56 -8.20 4.62
C SER A 11 -7.85 -8.15 3.12
N PRO A 12 -7.09 -8.87 2.28
CA PRO A 12 -7.35 -8.99 0.84
C PRO A 12 -8.48 -9.98 0.53
N ILE A 13 -9.09 -10.60 1.55
CA ILE A 13 -10.14 -11.60 1.37
C ILE A 13 -11.40 -10.90 0.84
N VAL A 14 -11.92 -11.42 -0.28
CA VAL A 14 -13.16 -10.96 -0.91
C VAL A 14 -14.14 -12.11 -1.06
N SER A 15 -15.38 -11.87 -0.61
CA SER A 15 -16.51 -12.78 -0.75
C SER A 15 -17.80 -12.04 -1.08
N ARG A 16 -18.89 -12.79 -1.26
CA ARG A 16 -20.23 -12.23 -1.47
C ARG A 16 -20.73 -11.36 -0.32
N LYS A 17 -20.12 -11.46 0.86
CA LYS A 17 -20.58 -10.80 2.09
C LYS A 17 -19.58 -9.81 2.66
N GLU A 18 -18.30 -9.98 2.36
CA GLU A 18 -17.23 -9.18 2.96
C GLU A 18 -16.14 -8.84 1.95
N VAL A 19 -15.51 -7.69 2.14
CA VAL A 19 -14.31 -7.21 1.45
C VAL A 19 -13.56 -6.30 2.43
N ARG A 20 -12.23 -6.22 2.32
CA ARG A 20 -11.42 -5.23 3.07
C ARG A 20 -11.66 -5.29 4.58
N ARG A 21 -11.69 -6.51 5.14
CA ARG A 21 -11.90 -6.67 6.58
C ARG A 21 -10.72 -6.11 7.37
N LEU A 22 -11.03 -5.45 8.48
CA LEU A 22 -10.05 -4.94 9.41
C LEU A 22 -9.59 -6.08 10.31
N GLU A 23 -8.28 -6.28 10.35
CA GLU A 23 -7.61 -7.24 11.20
C GLU A 23 -6.68 -6.48 12.15
N LEU A 24 -6.52 -6.97 13.37
CA LEU A 24 -5.53 -6.45 14.30
C LEU A 24 -4.38 -7.44 14.39
N SER A 25 -3.13 -6.96 14.40
CA SER A 25 -1.96 -7.76 14.72
C SER A 25 -1.16 -7.09 15.82
N TRP A 26 -0.58 -7.86 16.74
CA TRP A 26 0.21 -7.31 17.85
C TRP A 26 1.46 -8.13 18.13
N LYS A 27 2.42 -7.48 18.78
CA LYS A 27 3.56 -8.10 19.44
C LYS A 27 3.94 -7.29 20.68
N VAL A 28 4.02 -7.96 21.83
CA VAL A 28 4.42 -7.40 23.12
C VAL A 28 5.47 -8.29 23.78
N GLU A 29 6.21 -7.78 24.76
CA GLU A 29 7.25 -8.56 25.45
C GLU A 29 6.64 -9.56 26.45
N VAL A 30 5.60 -9.14 27.17
CA VAL A 30 4.91 -9.93 28.19
C VAL A 30 3.40 -9.73 28.03
N VAL A 31 2.62 -10.78 28.27
CA VAL A 31 1.16 -10.74 28.32
C VAL A 31 0.70 -11.02 29.75
N GLU A 32 -0.16 -10.17 30.28
CA GLU A 32 -0.76 -10.35 31.61
C GLU A 32 -2.18 -10.93 31.49
N PRO A 33 -2.64 -11.72 32.48
CA PRO A 33 -4.02 -12.22 32.49
C PRO A 33 -5.05 -11.08 32.49
N GLY A 34 -5.80 -10.98 31.38
CA GLY A 34 -6.83 -9.97 31.17
C GLY A 34 -6.42 -8.83 30.25
N ASP A 35 -5.23 -8.89 29.67
CA ASP A 35 -4.83 -8.02 28.57
C ASP A 35 -5.77 -8.16 27.39
N TRP A 36 -5.94 -7.08 26.65
CA TRP A 36 -6.89 -7.03 25.55
C TRP A 36 -6.44 -6.05 24.47
N VAL A 37 -6.94 -6.30 23.27
CA VAL A 37 -6.77 -5.41 22.11
C VAL A 37 -8.13 -4.87 21.71
N GLY A 38 -8.14 -3.65 21.18
CA GLY A 38 -9.36 -3.02 20.68
C GLY A 38 -9.15 -2.25 19.38
N LEU A 39 -10.22 -2.18 18.59
CA LEU A 39 -10.34 -1.31 17.42
C LEU A 39 -11.29 -0.14 17.75
N PHE A 40 -10.93 1.07 17.36
CA PHE A 40 -11.63 2.31 17.70
C PHE A 40 -11.82 3.21 16.49
N LEU A 41 -12.81 4.10 16.57
CA LEU A 41 -12.88 5.29 15.73
C LEU A 41 -12.23 6.46 16.46
N GLY A 42 -11.13 6.96 15.92
CA GLY A 42 -10.29 7.97 16.54
C GLY A 42 -9.29 7.41 17.55
N GLU A 43 -8.32 8.24 17.92
CA GLU A 43 -7.21 7.85 18.77
C GLU A 43 -7.66 7.49 20.20
N PRO A 44 -7.39 6.26 20.69
CA PRO A 44 -7.62 5.92 22.08
C PRO A 44 -6.49 6.51 22.94
N ARG A 45 -6.80 7.59 23.66
CA ARG A 45 -5.84 8.32 24.50
C ARG A 45 -5.75 7.76 25.92
N SER A 46 -6.85 7.23 26.44
CA SER A 46 -6.92 6.67 27.78
C SER A 46 -8.03 5.63 27.88
N LEU A 47 -8.04 4.84 28.96
CA LEU A 47 -9.16 3.97 29.25
C LEU A 47 -10.47 4.78 29.30
N GLY A 48 -11.48 4.31 28.58
CA GLY A 48 -12.77 5.01 28.43
C GLY A 48 -12.79 6.12 27.37
N SER A 49 -11.68 6.45 26.69
CA SER A 49 -11.70 7.37 25.55
C SER A 49 -12.33 6.69 24.32
N GLY A 50 -13.64 6.80 24.21
CA GLY A 50 -14.40 6.18 23.13
C GLY A 50 -14.76 4.71 23.39
N LYS A 51 -15.83 4.25 22.76
CA LYS A 51 -16.27 2.85 22.82
C LYS A 51 -15.52 2.05 21.74
N PRO A 52 -14.87 0.91 22.08
CA PRO A 52 -14.27 0.06 21.07
C PRO A 52 -15.35 -0.44 20.11
N LEU A 53 -15.06 -0.37 18.81
CA LEU A 53 -15.86 -1.04 17.77
C LEU A 53 -15.77 -2.56 17.89
N PHE A 54 -14.58 -3.03 18.26
CA PHE A 54 -14.24 -4.43 18.49
C PHE A 54 -13.24 -4.51 19.63
N TRP A 55 -13.32 -5.57 20.43
CA TRP A 55 -12.29 -5.89 21.40
C TRP A 55 -12.21 -7.40 21.64
N SER A 56 -11.04 -7.88 22.06
CA SER A 56 -10.84 -9.26 22.49
C SER A 56 -9.73 -9.35 23.52
N TYR A 57 -9.88 -10.28 24.47
CA TYR A 57 -8.77 -10.67 25.33
C TYR A 57 -7.67 -11.34 24.52
N VAL A 58 -6.44 -11.19 24.99
CA VAL A 58 -5.25 -11.81 24.41
C VAL A 58 -4.52 -12.64 25.47
N ASN A 59 -3.92 -13.73 25.03
CA ASN A 59 -3.19 -14.68 25.89
C ASN A 59 -1.81 -15.03 25.34
N GLN A 60 -1.40 -14.37 24.25
CA GLN A 60 -0.16 -14.61 23.53
C GLN A 60 0.56 -13.27 23.32
N THR A 61 1.89 -13.33 23.39
CA THR A 61 2.76 -12.17 23.18
C THR A 61 2.73 -11.67 21.75
N GLU A 62 2.41 -12.51 20.78
CA GLU A 62 2.19 -12.12 19.39
C GLU A 62 0.95 -12.82 18.81
N GLY A 63 0.29 -12.17 17.86
CA GLY A 63 -0.90 -12.73 17.25
C GLY A 63 -1.58 -11.80 16.27
N TRP A 64 -2.69 -12.28 15.74
CA TRP A 64 -3.60 -11.49 14.95
C TRP A 64 -5.06 -11.94 15.20
N ILE A 65 -6.01 -11.06 14.92
CA ILE A 65 -7.44 -11.34 15.03
C ILE A 65 -8.24 -10.60 13.96
N ASP A 66 -9.20 -11.29 13.37
CA ASP A 66 -10.19 -10.72 12.46
C ASP A 66 -11.32 -10.07 13.26
N THR A 67 -11.58 -8.79 13.00
CA THR A 67 -12.61 -8.03 13.72
C THR A 67 -14.01 -8.22 13.14
N ALA A 68 -14.13 -8.85 11.97
CA ALA A 68 -15.32 -8.93 11.13
C ALA A 68 -15.88 -7.56 10.67
N LEU A 69 -15.21 -6.45 10.98
CA LEU A 69 -15.55 -5.11 10.51
C LEU A 69 -14.88 -4.85 9.17
N GLN A 70 -15.56 -4.14 8.28
CA GLN A 70 -15.03 -3.77 6.97
C GLN A 70 -14.51 -2.35 7.01
N GLU A 71 -13.36 -2.13 6.36
CA GLU A 71 -12.85 -0.80 6.08
C GLU A 71 -13.83 -0.10 5.13
N ASN A 72 -14.28 1.09 5.53
CA ASN A 72 -15.17 1.88 4.70
C ASN A 72 -14.37 2.59 3.59
N ARG A 73 -14.04 1.83 2.54
CA ARG A 73 -13.23 2.34 1.42
C ARG A 73 -13.92 3.55 0.80
N THR A 74 -13.21 4.66 0.77
CA THR A 74 -13.59 5.87 0.04
C THR A 74 -12.52 6.19 -0.99
N LEU A 75 -12.85 7.01 -2.00
CA LEU A 75 -11.86 7.62 -2.91
C LEU A 75 -11.71 9.10 -2.55
N PRO A 76 -11.05 9.44 -1.42
CA PRO A 76 -10.75 10.83 -1.15
C PRO A 76 -9.69 11.34 -2.13
N ASP A 77 -9.60 12.66 -2.28
CA ASP A 77 -8.48 13.28 -2.99
C ASP A 77 -7.16 12.83 -2.35
N PRO A 78 -6.11 12.59 -3.17
CA PRO A 78 -4.83 12.11 -2.68
C PRO A 78 -4.22 13.12 -1.71
N HIS A 79 -3.85 12.63 -0.52
CA HIS A 79 -3.13 13.41 0.49
C HIS A 79 -1.66 12.97 0.53
N TYR A 80 -0.75 13.90 0.23
CA TYR A 80 0.70 13.65 0.15
C TYR A 80 1.44 13.88 1.47
N PHE A 81 0.76 13.80 2.61
CA PHE A 81 1.37 13.85 3.94
C PHE A 81 0.87 12.66 4.77
N PRO A 82 1.69 12.10 5.68
CA PRO A 82 1.26 11.00 6.53
C PRO A 82 -0.01 11.35 7.30
N ARG A 83 -0.97 10.43 7.26
CA ARG A 83 -2.27 10.64 7.89
C ARG A 83 -2.85 9.34 8.38
N CYS A 84 -3.44 9.38 9.56
CA CYS A 84 -4.31 8.32 10.05
C CYS A 84 -5.69 8.40 9.40
N THR A 85 -6.23 7.24 9.00
CA THR A 85 -7.67 7.08 8.78
C THR A 85 -8.42 7.18 10.11
N ALA A 86 -9.73 6.93 10.08
CA ALA A 86 -10.54 6.91 11.30
C ALA A 86 -10.23 5.71 12.22
N TYR A 87 -9.62 4.64 11.70
CA TYR A 87 -9.44 3.39 12.43
C TYR A 87 -8.14 3.37 13.23
N TRP A 88 -8.26 3.11 14.52
CA TRP A 88 -7.16 2.98 15.46
C TRP A 88 -7.21 1.64 16.16
N ALA A 89 -6.04 1.08 16.45
CA ALA A 89 -5.89 -0.08 17.31
C ALA A 89 -5.06 0.28 18.54
N ALA A 90 -5.34 -0.41 19.64
CA ALA A 90 -4.52 -0.31 20.82
C ALA A 90 -4.56 -1.59 21.65
N TYR A 91 -3.45 -1.82 22.36
CA TYR A 91 -3.22 -2.91 23.29
C TYR A 91 -3.19 -2.35 24.71
N TRP A 92 -3.89 -2.99 25.64
CA TRP A 92 -3.90 -2.60 27.05
C TRP A 92 -3.51 -3.76 27.95
N HIS A 93 -2.75 -3.42 28.98
CA HIS A 93 -2.75 -4.23 30.18
C HIS A 93 -4.06 -4.04 30.94
N LYS A 94 -4.53 -5.10 31.61
CA LYS A 94 -5.83 -5.12 32.31
C LYS A 94 -6.06 -3.92 33.22
N ASN A 95 -5.03 -3.50 33.96
CA ASN A 95 -5.13 -2.47 35.01
C ASN A 95 -4.62 -1.09 34.55
N ASP A 96 -4.15 -0.97 33.32
CA ASP A 96 -3.55 0.25 32.83
C ASP A 96 -4.59 1.24 32.32
N THR A 97 -4.38 2.52 32.65
CA THR A 97 -5.21 3.61 32.15
C THR A 97 -4.77 4.10 30.77
N LEU A 98 -3.57 3.72 30.31
CA LEU A 98 -2.98 4.12 29.03
C LEU A 98 -2.68 2.86 28.21
N PRO A 99 -2.78 2.94 26.87
CA PRO A 99 -2.42 1.81 26.02
C PRO A 99 -0.92 1.57 26.04
N VAL A 100 -0.52 0.29 26.08
CA VAL A 100 0.86 -0.19 25.97
C VAL A 100 1.43 0.13 24.59
N ALA A 101 0.61 -0.11 23.57
CA ALA A 101 0.88 0.23 22.18
C ALA A 101 -0.40 0.71 21.52
N LYS A 102 -0.28 1.63 20.59
CA LYS A 102 -1.38 2.08 19.74
C LYS A 102 -0.88 2.47 18.37
N SER A 103 -1.71 2.29 17.37
CA SER A 103 -1.45 2.71 15.99
C SER A 103 -2.76 3.02 15.28
N CYS A 104 -2.65 3.58 14.09
CA CYS A 104 -3.77 3.81 13.21
C CYS A 104 -3.54 3.10 11.88
N LEU A 105 -4.62 2.74 11.19
CA LEU A 105 -4.53 2.46 9.77
C LEU A 105 -4.18 3.79 9.07
N GLY A 106 -2.95 3.91 8.56
CA GLY A 106 -2.42 5.18 8.06
C GLY A 106 -1.70 5.09 6.72
N THR A 107 -1.33 6.25 6.20
CA THR A 107 -0.56 6.43 4.96
C THR A 107 0.86 6.89 5.25
N ASN A 108 1.79 6.62 4.33
CA ASN A 108 3.20 6.98 4.46
C ASN A 108 3.78 7.53 3.14
N PRO A 109 3.22 8.63 2.58
CA PRO A 109 3.62 9.14 1.27
C PRO A 109 5.02 9.78 1.25
N ARG A 110 5.64 10.08 2.40
CA ARG A 110 6.92 10.81 2.50
C ARG A 110 7.98 10.08 3.32
N TRP A 111 7.86 8.75 3.46
CA TRP A 111 8.72 8.03 4.38
C TRP A 111 10.20 8.13 4.01
N MET A 112 10.57 8.24 2.72
CA MET A 112 11.96 8.43 2.31
C MET A 112 12.46 9.85 2.63
N GLU A 113 11.65 10.88 2.36
CA GLU A 113 11.96 12.28 2.71
C GLU A 113 12.13 12.46 4.22
N GLU A 114 11.23 11.91 5.03
CA GLU A 114 11.27 11.99 6.49
C GLU A 114 12.44 11.19 7.09
N SER A 115 12.76 10.05 6.48
CA SER A 115 13.85 9.18 6.92
C SER A 115 15.18 9.46 6.21
N GLN A 116 15.28 10.55 5.43
CA GLN A 116 16.45 10.86 4.60
C GLN A 116 17.75 10.83 5.41
N HIS A 117 17.73 11.36 6.63
CA HIS A 117 18.88 11.41 7.52
C HIS A 117 19.44 10.01 7.89
N ILE A 118 18.64 8.96 7.75
CA ILE A 118 19.02 7.56 8.02
C ILE A 118 19.43 6.86 6.73
N ILE A 119 18.70 7.08 5.63
CA ILE A 119 18.83 6.26 4.41
C ILE A 119 19.71 6.89 3.32
N LYS A 120 20.07 8.18 3.42
CA LYS A 120 20.79 8.90 2.34
C LYS A 120 22.13 8.29 1.93
N ASP A 121 22.81 7.60 2.85
CA ASP A 121 24.14 7.02 2.62
C ASP A 121 24.06 5.53 2.21
N LEU A 122 22.85 4.97 2.16
CA LEU A 122 22.63 3.60 1.71
C LEU A 122 22.56 3.55 0.18
N SER A 123 23.17 2.52 -0.41
CA SER A 123 22.91 2.21 -1.80
C SER A 123 21.49 1.66 -1.96
N LEU A 124 20.96 1.66 -3.19
CA LEU A 124 19.66 1.00 -3.46
C LEU A 124 19.67 -0.49 -3.09
N LEU A 125 20.83 -1.15 -3.13
CA LEU A 125 20.96 -2.57 -2.76
C LEU A 125 20.95 -2.80 -1.24
N ASP A 126 21.33 -1.78 -0.47
CA ASP A 126 21.34 -1.81 0.99
C ASP A 126 20.06 -1.22 1.60
N THR A 127 19.16 -0.70 0.75
CA THR A 127 17.91 -0.07 1.17
C THR A 127 16.74 -1.04 1.03
N PHE A 128 15.97 -1.21 2.10
CA PHE A 128 14.68 -1.90 2.00
C PHE A 128 13.65 -1.00 1.30
N LEU A 129 13.18 -1.42 0.13
CA LEU A 129 12.15 -0.71 -0.64
C LEU A 129 10.88 -1.56 -0.72
N PRO A 130 9.74 -1.11 -0.15
CA PRO A 130 8.47 -1.78 -0.35
C PRO A 130 8.06 -1.67 -1.83
N GLY A 131 7.61 -2.79 -2.40
CA GLY A 131 7.21 -2.87 -3.80
C GLY A 131 5.95 -3.70 -4.00
N THR A 132 5.32 -3.52 -5.16
CA THR A 132 4.11 -4.26 -5.54
C THR A 132 4.35 -5.05 -6.83
N HIS A 133 3.91 -6.31 -6.86
CA HIS A 133 4.03 -7.19 -8.02
C HIS A 133 2.90 -6.94 -9.02
N ASP A 134 3.24 -6.81 -10.31
CA ASP A 134 2.30 -6.46 -11.38
C ASP A 134 1.39 -5.29 -10.96
N SER A 135 2.01 -4.20 -10.52
CA SER A 135 1.38 -3.05 -9.81
C SER A 135 0.19 -2.47 -10.56
N GLY A 136 0.26 -2.54 -11.90
CA GLY A 136 -0.79 -2.10 -12.81
C GLY A 136 -2.02 -2.98 -12.89
N SER A 137 -1.97 -4.20 -12.36
CA SER A 137 -3.08 -5.14 -12.44
C SER A 137 -4.02 -4.98 -11.24
N PHE A 138 -4.55 -3.77 -11.05
CA PHE A 138 -5.44 -3.46 -9.93
C PHE A 138 -6.92 -3.45 -10.29
N HIS A 139 -7.76 -3.79 -9.32
CA HIS A 139 -9.21 -3.66 -9.39
C HIS A 139 -9.75 -3.06 -8.11
N LEU A 140 -10.38 -1.89 -8.22
CA LEU A 140 -10.95 -1.20 -7.08
C LEU A 140 -12.37 -1.72 -6.84
N SER A 141 -12.63 -2.20 -5.62
CA SER A 141 -13.97 -2.59 -5.18
C SER A 141 -14.41 -1.80 -3.96
N PHE A 142 -15.63 -1.28 -4.01
CA PHE A 142 -16.27 -0.50 -2.94
C PHE A 142 -17.30 -1.32 -2.16
N GLY A 143 -17.39 -2.62 -2.42
CA GLY A 143 -18.28 -3.50 -1.70
C GLY A 143 -18.02 -4.98 -1.96
N PRO A 144 -18.70 -5.88 -1.21
CA PRO A 144 -18.59 -7.31 -1.40
C PRO A 144 -19.05 -7.77 -2.78
N TYR A 145 -18.33 -8.72 -3.38
CA TYR A 145 -18.71 -9.36 -4.63
C TYR A 145 -18.21 -10.80 -4.68
N ARG A 146 -18.78 -11.63 -5.56
CA ARG A 146 -18.22 -12.98 -5.83
C ARG A 146 -17.07 -12.84 -6.83
N PRO A 147 -15.81 -13.13 -6.47
CA PRO A 147 -14.72 -13.05 -7.44
C PRO A 147 -14.89 -14.10 -8.52
N ASN A 148 -14.88 -13.66 -9.78
CA ASN A 148 -14.86 -14.56 -10.93
C ASN A 148 -13.42 -14.99 -11.24
N ARG A 149 -13.22 -15.82 -12.28
CA ARG A 149 -11.86 -16.27 -12.67
C ARG A 149 -10.96 -15.10 -13.07
N TYR A 150 -11.51 -14.07 -13.69
CA TYR A 150 -10.76 -12.88 -14.06
C TYR A 150 -10.23 -12.17 -12.81
N ASN A 151 -11.09 -11.92 -11.81
CA ASN A 151 -10.66 -11.30 -10.56
C ASN A 151 -9.54 -12.06 -9.86
N LYS A 152 -9.64 -13.40 -9.84
CA LYS A 152 -8.70 -14.25 -9.10
C LYS A 152 -7.34 -14.44 -9.77
N TYR A 153 -7.27 -14.35 -11.10
CA TYR A 153 -6.07 -14.75 -11.85
C TYR A 153 -5.49 -13.64 -12.72
N VAL A 154 -6.14 -12.48 -12.77
CA VAL A 154 -5.67 -11.32 -13.53
C VAL A 154 -5.24 -10.21 -12.58
N TYR A 155 -6.08 -9.84 -11.60
CA TYR A 155 -5.75 -8.76 -10.67
C TYR A 155 -4.86 -9.24 -9.53
N THR A 156 -3.91 -8.40 -9.15
CA THR A 156 -2.91 -8.64 -8.10
C THR A 156 -2.95 -7.58 -7.01
N GLN A 157 -3.64 -6.46 -7.24
CA GLN A 157 -3.70 -5.32 -6.33
C GLN A 157 -5.15 -4.86 -6.14
N ASP A 158 -5.48 -4.47 -4.92
CA ASP A 158 -6.77 -3.84 -4.57
C ASP A 158 -6.66 -2.31 -4.45
N GLU A 159 -5.48 -1.76 -4.74
CA GLU A 159 -5.14 -0.34 -4.65
C GLU A 159 -4.66 0.18 -6.01
N SER A 160 -5.07 1.40 -6.38
CA SER A 160 -4.56 2.10 -7.55
C SER A 160 -3.07 2.45 -7.40
N ILE A 161 -2.41 2.90 -8.47
CA ILE A 161 -1.00 3.30 -8.37
C ILE A 161 -0.81 4.46 -7.40
N MET A 162 -1.66 5.49 -7.46
CA MET A 162 -1.63 6.58 -6.50
C MET A 162 -1.78 6.09 -5.04
N GLU A 163 -2.74 5.18 -4.78
CA GLU A 163 -2.94 4.61 -3.43
C GLU A 163 -1.73 3.77 -2.98
N GLN A 164 -1.16 2.95 -3.85
CA GLN A 164 0.06 2.19 -3.56
C GLN A 164 1.21 3.12 -3.14
N LEU A 165 1.40 4.23 -3.87
CA LEU A 165 2.43 5.24 -3.55
C LEU A 165 2.14 5.97 -2.23
N ILE A 166 0.88 6.34 -1.98
CA ILE A 166 0.43 6.98 -0.74
C ILE A 166 0.61 6.06 0.47
N HIS A 167 0.40 4.76 0.31
CA HIS A 167 0.62 3.76 1.35
C HIS A 167 2.10 3.38 1.53
N GLY A 168 2.99 3.86 0.65
CA GLY A 168 4.44 3.83 0.84
C GLY A 168 5.22 2.99 -0.16
N ALA A 169 4.58 2.33 -1.13
CA ALA A 169 5.29 1.56 -2.15
C ALA A 169 6.24 2.47 -2.98
N ARG A 170 7.45 1.99 -3.27
CA ARG A 170 8.48 2.71 -4.06
C ARG A 170 9.07 1.87 -5.18
N TYR A 171 8.72 0.59 -5.29
CA TYR A 171 9.06 -0.24 -6.44
C TYR A 171 7.78 -0.70 -7.14
N LEU A 172 7.63 -0.39 -8.43
CA LEU A 172 6.46 -0.73 -9.22
C LEU A 172 6.84 -1.64 -10.40
N ASP A 173 6.28 -2.85 -10.45
CA ASP A 173 6.37 -3.78 -11.59
C ASP A 173 5.29 -3.42 -12.63
N LEU A 174 5.71 -2.77 -13.71
CA LEU A 174 4.85 -2.26 -14.79
C LEU A 174 5.01 -3.10 -16.06
N ARG A 175 4.03 -3.97 -16.31
CA ARG A 175 4.05 -4.88 -17.47
C ARG A 175 3.35 -4.30 -18.67
N ILE A 176 4.10 -3.83 -19.66
CA ILE A 176 3.56 -3.02 -20.75
C ILE A 176 3.45 -3.74 -22.09
N SER A 177 2.46 -3.34 -22.88
CA SER A 177 2.31 -3.75 -24.28
C SER A 177 1.68 -2.63 -25.11
N GLN A 178 2.03 -2.59 -26.39
CA GLN A 178 1.46 -1.62 -27.32
C GLN A 178 0.31 -2.25 -28.12
N LYS A 179 -0.79 -1.52 -28.27
CA LYS A 179 -1.87 -1.87 -29.19
C LYS A 179 -2.40 -0.63 -29.89
N LYS A 180 -2.38 -0.65 -31.23
CA LYS A 180 -2.86 0.45 -32.08
C LYS A 180 -2.23 1.80 -31.67
N GLY A 181 -0.91 1.81 -31.45
CA GLY A 181 -0.17 3.01 -31.06
C GLY A 181 -0.27 3.42 -29.58
N LYS A 182 -1.15 2.81 -28.77
CA LYS A 182 -1.31 3.14 -27.35
C LYS A 182 -0.63 2.11 -26.45
N TRP A 183 -0.01 2.58 -25.37
CA TRP A 183 0.60 1.75 -24.33
C TRP A 183 -0.38 1.39 -23.22
N TRP A 184 -0.26 0.16 -22.74
CA TRP A 184 -1.15 -0.40 -21.73
C TRP A 184 -0.38 -1.24 -20.73
N LEU A 185 -0.80 -1.22 -19.47
CA LEU A 185 -0.47 -2.24 -18.48
C LEU A 185 -1.26 -3.52 -18.74
N ASN A 186 -0.62 -4.67 -18.58
CA ASN A 186 -1.18 -5.98 -18.89
C ASN A 186 -0.72 -7.04 -17.89
N HIS A 187 -1.64 -7.96 -17.57
CA HIS A 187 -1.28 -9.22 -16.94
C HIS A 187 -1.33 -10.32 -18.00
N GLY A 188 -0.17 -10.67 -18.56
CA GLY A 188 -0.07 -11.59 -19.70
C GLY A 188 -0.76 -11.03 -20.95
N VAL A 189 -1.81 -11.71 -21.42
CA VAL A 189 -2.58 -11.27 -22.61
C VAL A 189 -3.70 -10.28 -22.28
N PHE A 190 -4.00 -10.10 -20.99
CA PHE A 190 -5.10 -9.27 -20.52
C PHE A 190 -4.65 -7.83 -20.38
N ARG A 191 -5.33 -6.94 -21.11
CA ARG A 191 -5.11 -5.51 -21.02
C ARG A 191 -5.88 -4.96 -19.82
N ILE A 192 -5.20 -4.22 -18.97
CA ILE A 192 -5.77 -3.71 -17.73
C ILE A 192 -6.04 -2.22 -17.85
N HIS A 193 -5.01 -1.38 -17.69
CA HIS A 193 -5.13 0.09 -17.67
C HIS A 193 -4.23 0.74 -18.72
N PRO A 194 -4.62 1.88 -19.31
CA PRO A 194 -3.72 2.67 -20.14
C PRO A 194 -2.50 3.12 -19.34
N LEU A 195 -1.30 3.02 -19.92
CA LEU A 195 -0.06 3.43 -19.23
C LEU A 195 -0.05 4.94 -18.94
N GLU A 196 -0.66 5.75 -19.81
CA GLU A 196 -0.71 7.21 -19.70
C GLU A 196 -1.23 7.69 -18.32
N TYR A 197 -2.36 7.17 -17.86
CA TYR A 197 -2.93 7.55 -16.55
C TYR A 197 -2.01 7.18 -15.39
N ILE A 198 -1.28 6.07 -15.53
CA ILE A 198 -0.36 5.58 -14.51
C ILE A 198 0.86 6.48 -14.40
N LEU A 199 1.40 6.92 -15.55
CA LEU A 199 2.51 7.88 -15.56
C LEU A 199 2.06 9.25 -15.03
N MET A 200 0.80 9.65 -15.27
CA MET A 200 0.23 10.87 -14.69
C MET A 200 0.17 10.80 -13.16
N ASP A 201 -0.32 9.70 -12.59
CA ASP A 201 -0.34 9.49 -11.14
C ASP A 201 1.06 9.57 -10.53
N ILE A 202 2.05 8.92 -11.17
CA ILE A 202 3.45 8.95 -10.73
C ILE A 202 4.03 10.36 -10.80
N LYS A 203 3.81 11.09 -11.91
CA LYS A 203 4.26 12.49 -12.07
C LYS A 203 3.67 13.38 -10.99
N GLU A 204 2.37 13.24 -10.74
CA GLU A 204 1.68 14.04 -9.74
C GLU A 204 2.19 13.75 -8.32
N PHE A 205 2.40 12.49 -7.98
CA PHE A 205 2.99 12.11 -6.69
C PHE A 205 4.41 12.68 -6.50
N LEU A 206 5.27 12.57 -7.53
CA LEU A 206 6.63 13.12 -7.50
C LEU A 206 6.64 14.66 -7.46
N ARG A 207 5.65 15.34 -8.05
CA ARG A 207 5.51 16.80 -7.96
C ARG A 207 5.25 17.27 -6.54
N HIS A 208 4.61 16.43 -5.73
CA HIS A 208 4.25 16.74 -4.36
C HIS A 208 5.27 16.25 -3.33
N THR A 209 6.16 15.32 -3.65
CA THR A 209 7.02 14.64 -2.67
C THR A 209 8.51 14.66 -3.09
N LYS A 210 9.43 14.34 -2.17
CA LYS A 210 10.86 14.16 -2.49
C LYS A 210 11.27 12.69 -2.53
N GLU A 211 10.33 11.84 -2.96
CA GLU A 211 10.53 10.40 -2.95
C GLU A 211 11.21 9.93 -4.24
N ILE A 212 11.86 8.77 -4.16
CA ILE A 212 12.43 8.08 -5.32
C ILE A 212 11.54 6.88 -5.63
N ILE A 213 11.09 6.75 -6.88
CA ILE A 213 10.30 5.61 -7.34
C ILE A 213 11.12 4.81 -8.35
N VAL A 214 11.26 3.52 -8.11
CA VAL A 214 11.84 2.55 -9.03
C VAL A 214 10.73 1.96 -9.89
N LEU A 215 10.83 2.16 -11.21
CA LEU A 215 9.91 1.62 -12.20
C LEU A 215 10.56 0.46 -12.94
N ASP A 216 10.01 -0.74 -12.80
CA ASP A 216 10.43 -1.93 -13.52
C ASP A 216 9.50 -2.18 -14.69
N PHE A 217 9.96 -1.88 -15.91
CA PHE A 217 9.20 -2.16 -17.12
C PHE A 217 9.49 -3.59 -17.61
N HIS A 218 8.55 -4.50 -17.37
CA HIS A 218 8.77 -5.94 -17.56
C HIS A 218 7.84 -6.58 -18.62
N ARG A 219 8.24 -7.77 -19.13
CA ARG A 219 7.46 -8.69 -20.01
C ARG A 219 6.57 -8.00 -21.05
N PHE A 220 7.14 -7.66 -22.20
CA PHE A 220 6.44 -7.16 -23.39
C PHE A 220 5.75 -8.32 -24.16
N PRO A 221 4.47 -8.67 -23.92
CA PRO A 221 3.88 -9.94 -24.37
C PRO A 221 3.51 -9.95 -25.86
N LYS A 222 3.69 -8.82 -26.56
CA LYS A 222 3.48 -8.70 -28.01
C LYS A 222 4.59 -7.90 -28.71
N GLY A 223 5.64 -8.63 -29.05
CA GLY A 223 6.47 -8.45 -30.24
C GLY A 223 6.92 -9.85 -30.65
N LYS A 224 6.58 -10.33 -31.85
CA LYS A 224 7.06 -11.63 -32.39
C LYS A 224 8.53 -11.55 -32.84
N THR A 225 9.33 -10.81 -32.09
CA THR A 225 10.77 -10.69 -32.25
C THR A 225 11.34 -10.44 -30.85
N PRO A 226 12.44 -11.11 -30.48
CA PRO A 226 13.19 -10.68 -29.30
C PRO A 226 13.49 -9.19 -29.50
N PHE A 227 13.10 -8.34 -28.55
CA PHE A 227 13.64 -6.99 -28.45
C PHE A 227 15.11 -7.12 -28.00
N HIS A 228 15.94 -7.68 -28.87
CA HIS A 228 17.39 -7.49 -28.87
C HIS A 228 17.80 -6.32 -29.76
N THR A 229 16.84 -5.56 -30.28
CA THR A 229 17.09 -4.34 -31.03
C THR A 229 16.56 -3.17 -30.25
N GLU A 230 17.42 -2.15 -30.18
CA GLU A 230 17.21 -0.78 -29.74
C GLU A 230 16.08 -0.08 -30.54
N ALA A 231 14.90 -0.69 -30.60
CA ALA A 231 13.70 -0.06 -31.14
C ALA A 231 13.17 0.89 -30.07
N LYS A 232 13.92 1.99 -29.91
CA LYS A 232 13.50 3.26 -29.36
C LYS A 232 12.09 3.53 -29.88
N THR A 233 11.09 3.38 -29.02
CA THR A 233 9.79 4.01 -29.24
C THR A 233 9.94 5.41 -28.66
N PRO A 234 10.18 6.45 -29.48
CA PRO A 234 10.60 7.76 -28.96
C PRO A 234 9.56 8.36 -28.01
N ALA A 235 8.28 8.06 -28.22
CA ALA A 235 7.20 8.49 -27.33
C ALA A 235 7.29 7.85 -25.93
N LEU A 236 7.50 6.53 -25.82
CA LEU A 236 7.68 5.88 -24.51
C LEU A 236 8.97 6.36 -23.86
N HIS A 237 10.05 6.49 -24.64
CA HIS A 237 11.29 7.06 -24.15
C HIS A 237 11.10 8.49 -23.64
N GLN A 238 10.36 9.34 -24.33
CA GLN A 238 10.11 10.72 -23.90
C GLN A 238 9.27 10.74 -22.62
N ASP A 239 8.15 10.03 -22.59
CA ASP A 239 7.25 10.00 -21.42
C ASP A 239 7.96 9.48 -20.16
N VAL A 240 8.84 8.47 -20.32
CA VAL A 240 9.68 7.93 -19.25
C VAL A 240 10.88 8.84 -18.94
N SER A 241 11.50 9.48 -19.93
CA SER A 241 12.62 10.42 -19.70
C SER A 241 12.18 11.65 -18.92
N ASP A 242 10.96 12.13 -19.15
CA ASP A 242 10.38 13.22 -18.35
C ASP A 242 10.31 12.86 -16.86
N LEU A 243 10.11 11.58 -16.52
CA LEU A 243 10.15 11.10 -15.12
C LEU A 243 11.56 11.12 -14.55
N LEU A 244 12.58 10.81 -15.36
CA LEU A 244 13.98 10.85 -14.95
C LEU A 244 14.43 12.29 -14.65
N ILE A 245 13.91 13.28 -15.38
CA ILE A 245 14.26 14.70 -15.20
C ILE A 245 13.70 15.29 -13.91
N TYR A 246 12.54 14.82 -13.42
CA TYR A 246 12.00 15.25 -12.13
C TYR A 246 12.92 14.93 -10.94
N GLY A 247 13.82 13.93 -11.07
CA GLY A 247 14.82 13.62 -10.05
C GLY A 247 16.04 14.57 -10.01
N ASN A 248 16.28 15.35 -11.07
CA ASN A 248 17.49 16.19 -11.22
C ASN A 248 17.31 17.67 -10.81
N ASN A 249 16.12 18.10 -10.41
CA ASN A 249 15.88 19.48 -9.97
C ASN A 249 16.18 19.72 -8.47
N TYR A 250 16.83 18.76 -7.81
CA TYR A 250 17.25 18.85 -6.41
C TYR A 250 18.78 18.75 -6.34
N GLY A 251 19.43 19.86 -6.70
CA GLY A 251 20.84 20.14 -6.37
C GLY A 251 20.93 21.06 -5.15
#